data_AF-X1PLI7-F1
#
_entry.id   AF-X1PLI7-F1
#
_cell.length_a   1.000
_cell.length_b   1.000
_cell.length_c   1.000
_cell.angle_alpha   90.00
_cell.angle_beta   90.00
_cell.angle_gamma   90.00
#
_symmetry.space_group_name_H-M   'P 1'
#
loop_
_entity.id
_entity.type
_entity.pdbx_description
1 polymer ?
#
loop_
_entity_poly.entity_id
_entity_poly.type
_entity_poly.pdbx_seq_one_letter_code
_entity_poly.pdbx_strand_id
1 'polypeptide(L)'
;MAKALHNPPEMYGMAFPGSSPRHIFRWFGIQLWGRGGEMFTPDMKKVAFNDEAGVEALAFLNELKEYFQPGYLGQNELDVEKLFRAGKSPCIQYFIRLLRNAADDNPDWDIIVDFPPVPNKVALGIMDIFGLFKTTPERQ
;
A
#
# COMPACT_ATOMS: atom_id res chain seq x y z
N MET A 1 15.33 -0.93 5.42
CA MET A 1 14.98 -2.34 5.10
C MET A 1 15.04 -2.61 3.60
N ALA A 2 14.20 -1.97 2.76
CA ALA A 2 14.15 -2.21 1.31
C ALA A 2 15.55 -2.21 0.64
N LYS A 3 16.36 -1.19 0.92
CA LYS A 3 17.77 -1.10 0.45
C LYS A 3 18.63 -2.31 0.84
N ALA A 4 18.51 -2.78 2.08
CA ALA A 4 19.39 -3.81 2.63
C ALA A 4 19.08 -5.21 2.08
N LEU A 5 17.83 -5.43 1.64
CA LEU A 5 17.36 -6.72 1.13
C LEU A 5 17.20 -6.74 -0.39
N HIS A 6 17.48 -5.63 -1.08
CA HIS A 6 17.37 -5.56 -2.52
C HIS A 6 18.55 -6.27 -3.20
N ASN A 7 18.27 -7.32 -3.96
CA ASN A 7 19.22 -8.10 -4.73
C ASN A 7 18.54 -8.66 -6.00
N PRO A 8 18.31 -7.83 -7.03
CA PRO A 8 17.64 -8.27 -8.24
C PRO A 8 18.54 -9.18 -9.10
N PRO A 9 17.98 -10.19 -9.81
CA PRO A 9 16.54 -10.47 -9.94
C PRO A 9 15.95 -11.37 -8.83
N GLU A 10 16.73 -11.81 -7.86
CA GLU A 10 16.30 -12.75 -6.82
C GLU A 10 15.34 -12.10 -5.82
N MET A 11 15.57 -10.83 -5.47
CA MET A 11 14.87 -10.12 -4.40
C MET A 11 14.68 -8.62 -4.73
N TYR A 12 13.43 -8.18 -4.80
CA TYR A 12 13.07 -6.76 -4.95
C TYR A 12 12.70 -6.18 -3.59
N GLY A 13 13.42 -5.13 -3.16
CA GLY A 13 13.40 -4.68 -1.78
C GLY A 13 12.02 -4.26 -1.27
N MET A 14 11.16 -3.76 -2.16
CA MET A 14 9.74 -3.51 -1.86
C MET A 14 8.93 -3.55 -3.16
N ALA A 15 7.88 -4.36 -3.21
CA ALA A 15 7.04 -4.43 -4.41
C ALA A 15 6.00 -3.30 -4.45
N PHE A 16 5.84 -2.62 -5.59
CA PHE A 16 4.98 -1.43 -5.74
C PHE A 16 3.95 -1.55 -6.88
N PRO A 17 2.63 -1.35 -6.64
CA PRO A 17 1.58 -1.53 -7.65
C PRO A 17 1.32 -0.24 -8.45
N GLY A 18 2.23 0.09 -9.37
CA GLY A 18 2.27 1.37 -10.07
C GLY A 18 1.20 1.59 -11.14
N SER A 19 0.40 0.59 -11.51
CA SER A 19 -0.69 0.77 -12.49
C SER A 19 -2.06 1.02 -11.86
N SER A 20 -2.14 1.02 -10.52
CA SER A 20 -3.41 1.04 -9.77
C SER A 20 -3.59 2.37 -9.03
N PRO A 21 -4.38 3.34 -9.56
CA PRO A 21 -4.56 4.66 -8.94
C PRO A 21 -5.06 4.56 -7.49
N ARG A 22 -5.96 3.60 -7.25
CA ARG A 22 -6.45 3.26 -5.91
C ARG A 22 -5.29 2.93 -4.97
N HIS A 23 -4.32 2.12 -5.40
CA HIS A 23 -3.22 1.70 -4.53
C HIS A 23 -2.16 2.79 -4.42
N ILE A 24 -1.84 3.50 -5.50
CA ILE A 24 -0.95 4.66 -5.43
C ILE A 24 -1.43 5.65 -4.35
N PHE A 25 -2.74 5.92 -4.30
CA PHE A 25 -3.34 6.71 -3.24
C PHE A 25 -3.09 6.12 -1.84
N ARG A 26 -3.21 4.80 -1.63
CA ARG A 26 -2.96 4.18 -0.31
C ARG A 26 -1.50 4.32 0.12
N TRP A 27 -0.58 4.17 -0.83
CA TRP A 27 0.85 4.27 -0.56
C TRP A 27 1.23 5.70 -0.19
N PHE A 28 0.75 6.69 -0.95
CA PHE A 28 0.95 8.10 -0.61
C PHE A 28 0.23 8.50 0.69
N GLY A 29 -1.04 8.13 0.85
CA GLY A 29 -1.86 8.54 1.99
C GLY A 29 -1.32 8.09 3.34
N ILE A 30 -0.84 6.85 3.45
CA ILE A 30 -0.23 6.37 4.70
C ILE A 30 1.07 7.12 5.01
N GLN A 31 1.87 7.49 3.99
CA GLN A 31 3.07 8.30 4.17
C GLN A 31 2.75 9.74 4.58
N LEU A 32 1.70 10.32 3.99
CA LEU A 32 1.20 11.66 4.29
C LEU A 32 0.65 11.75 5.73
N TRP A 33 -0.33 10.91 6.07
CA TRP A 33 -0.93 10.89 7.42
C TRP A 33 0.08 10.55 8.50
N GLY A 34 1.03 9.66 8.20
CA GLY A 34 2.11 9.30 9.11
C GLY A 34 3.01 10.47 9.48
N ARG A 35 3.14 11.45 8.57
CA ARG A 35 3.87 12.71 8.76
C ARG A 35 3.00 13.85 9.26
N GLY A 36 1.73 13.59 9.59
CA GLY A 36 0.81 14.60 10.10
C GLY A 36 0.16 15.49 9.03
N GLY A 37 0.35 15.16 7.74
CA GLY A 37 -0.33 15.85 6.65
C GLY A 37 -1.75 15.31 6.42
N GLU A 38 -2.56 16.07 5.68
CA GLU A 38 -3.95 15.71 5.37
C GLU A 38 -4.28 15.82 3.88
N MET A 39 -5.23 15.00 3.41
CA MET A 39 -5.65 15.02 2.00
C MET A 39 -6.42 16.29 1.65
N PHE A 40 -7.32 16.71 2.54
CA PHE A 40 -8.22 17.85 2.35
C PHE A 40 -8.21 18.74 3.59
N THR A 41 -8.62 19.99 3.41
CA THR A 41 -8.93 20.88 4.54
C THR A 41 -10.10 20.31 5.36
N PRO A 42 -10.25 20.66 6.66
CA PRO A 42 -11.31 20.12 7.50
C PRO A 42 -12.74 20.35 6.97
N ASP A 43 -12.94 21.41 6.17
CA ASP A 43 -14.21 21.71 5.51
C ASP A 43 -14.42 20.98 4.17
N MET A 44 -13.46 20.14 3.77
CA MET A 44 -13.43 19.36 2.53
C MET A 44 -13.48 20.20 1.24
N LYS A 45 -13.21 21.50 1.31
CA LYS A 45 -13.33 22.40 0.14
C LYS A 45 -12.05 22.53 -0.68
N LYS A 46 -10.90 22.18 -0.11
CA LYS A 46 -9.60 22.29 -0.77
C LYS A 46 -8.73 21.07 -0.46
N VAL A 47 -7.79 20.81 -1.36
CA VAL A 47 -6.69 19.87 -1.09
C VAL A 47 -5.76 20.48 -0.04
N ALA A 48 -5.23 19.65 0.86
CA ALA A 48 -4.30 20.07 1.91
C ALA A 48 -2.90 19.45 1.76
N PHE A 49 -2.75 18.40 0.94
CA PHE A 49 -1.52 17.60 0.84
C PHE A 49 -0.35 18.31 0.13
N ASN A 50 -0.53 19.52 -0.40
CA ASN A 50 0.56 20.28 -1.02
C ASN A 50 1.26 21.16 0.03
N ASP A 51 1.81 20.51 1.04
CA ASP A 51 2.54 21.07 2.17
C ASP A 51 3.87 20.33 2.39
N GLU A 52 4.59 20.66 3.46
CA GLU A 52 5.87 20.03 3.81
C GLU A 52 5.73 18.51 4.00
N ALA A 53 4.69 18.07 4.73
CA ALA A 53 4.43 16.64 4.96
C ALA A 53 4.16 15.88 3.66
N GLY A 54 3.43 16.48 2.72
CA GLY A 54 3.17 15.88 1.40
C GLY A 54 4.39 15.82 0.51
N VAL A 55 5.24 16.84 0.53
CA VAL A 55 6.53 16.82 -0.19
C VAL A 55 7.43 15.72 0.37
N GLU A 56 7.55 15.61 1.70
CA GLU A 56 8.33 14.54 2.35
C GLU A 56 7.78 13.14 2.06
N ALA A 57 6.45 12.98 2.08
CA ALA A 57 5.80 11.72 1.76
C ALA A 57 6.10 11.28 0.32
N LEU A 58 6.01 12.20 -0.65
CA LEU A 58 6.32 11.92 -2.05
C LEU A 58 7.82 11.67 -2.26
N ALA A 59 8.69 12.46 -1.61
CA ALA A 59 10.14 12.30 -1.69
C ALA A 59 10.56 10.89 -1.22
N PHE A 60 10.03 10.43 -0.08
CA PHE A 60 10.27 9.09 0.43
C PHE A 60 9.84 7.99 -0.56
N LEU A 61 8.65 8.09 -1.16
CA LEU A 61 8.20 7.13 -2.16
C LEU A 61 9.08 7.14 -3.42
N ASN A 62 9.56 8.32 -3.83
CA ASN A 62 10.48 8.45 -4.96
C ASN A 62 11.88 7.88 -4.65
N GLU A 63 12.35 7.93 -3.41
CA GLU A 63 13.59 7.24 -3.00
C GLU A 63 13.46 5.71 -3.05
N LEU A 64 12.26 5.18 -2.77
CA LEU A 64 12.02 3.75 -2.80
C LEU A 64 11.99 3.16 -4.22
N LYS A 65 11.84 3.98 -5.26
CA LYS A 65 11.72 3.52 -6.65
C LYS A 65 12.88 2.64 -7.11
N GLU A 66 14.07 2.88 -6.57
CA GLU A 66 15.30 2.13 -6.87
C GLU A 66 15.22 0.66 -6.41
N TYR A 67 14.28 0.34 -5.50
CA TYR A 67 14.10 -0.99 -4.93
C TYR A 67 12.84 -1.71 -5.41
N PHE A 68 12.08 -1.07 -6.31
CA PHE A 68 10.89 -1.66 -6.90
C PHE A 68 11.24 -2.70 -7.96
N GLN A 69 10.27 -3.56 -8.23
CA GLN A 69 10.38 -4.55 -9.29
C GLN A 69 10.39 -3.90 -10.69
N PRO A 70 11.07 -4.50 -11.69
CA PRO A 70 11.05 -4.01 -13.07
C PRO A 70 9.63 -3.89 -13.62
N GLY A 71 9.36 -2.79 -14.33
CA GLY A 71 8.07 -2.56 -14.97
C GLY A 71 6.92 -2.26 -14.01
N TYR A 72 7.20 -1.85 -12.77
CA TYR A 72 6.19 -1.60 -11.72
C TYR A 72 5.03 -0.70 -12.16
N LEU A 73 5.25 0.24 -13.08
CA LEU A 73 4.20 1.14 -13.60
C LEU A 73 3.12 0.41 -14.40
N GLY A 74 3.41 -0.80 -14.90
CA GLY A 74 2.44 -1.65 -15.61
C GLY A 74 1.76 -2.69 -14.73
N GLN A 75 2.12 -2.77 -13.44
CA GLN A 75 1.72 -3.86 -12.55
C GLN A 75 0.75 -3.39 -11.48
N ASN A 76 -0.28 -4.20 -11.24
CA ASN A 76 -1.30 -3.93 -10.24
C ASN A 76 -1.00 -4.66 -8.93
N GLU A 77 -1.92 -4.55 -7.97
CA GLU A 77 -1.79 -5.18 -6.66
C GLU A 77 -1.70 -6.71 -6.69
N LEU A 78 -2.35 -7.39 -7.64
CA LEU A 78 -2.31 -8.85 -7.74
C LEU A 78 -0.96 -9.32 -8.26
N ASP A 79 -0.30 -8.52 -9.10
CA ASP A 79 1.06 -8.83 -9.58
C ASP A 79 2.08 -8.68 -8.45
N VAL A 80 1.93 -7.65 -7.62
CA VAL A 80 2.74 -7.43 -6.41
C VAL A 80 2.49 -8.52 -5.37
N GLU A 81 1.24 -8.96 -5.17
CA GLU A 81 0.92 -10.09 -4.29
C GLU A 81 1.64 -11.38 -4.75
N LYS A 82 1.63 -11.68 -6.05
CA LYS A 82 2.34 -12.85 -6.60
C LYS A 82 3.83 -12.79 -6.31
N LEU A 83 4.47 -11.62 -6.42
CA LEU A 83 5.88 -11.46 -6.11
C LEU A 83 6.19 -11.74 -4.63
N PHE A 84 5.35 -11.22 -3.72
CA PHE A 84 5.51 -11.48 -2.29
C PHE A 84 5.33 -12.97 -1.97
N ARG A 85 4.28 -13.60 -2.49
CA ARG A 85 4.02 -15.04 -2.31
C ARG A 85 5.08 -15.95 -2.94
N ALA A 86 5.76 -15.49 -3.97
CA ALA A 86 6.89 -16.19 -4.57
C ALA A 86 8.21 -15.99 -3.81
N GLY A 87 8.21 -15.27 -2.68
CA GLY A 87 9.42 -14.94 -1.92
C GLY A 87 10.36 -13.98 -2.64
N LYS A 88 9.87 -13.26 -3.66
CA LYS A 88 10.66 -12.31 -4.48
C LYS A 88 10.61 -10.87 -3.98
N SER A 89 9.81 -10.60 -2.94
CA SER A 89 9.84 -9.32 -2.25
C SER A 89 9.71 -9.56 -0.76
N PRO A 90 10.65 -9.05 0.07
CA PRO A 90 10.63 -9.27 1.51
C PRO A 90 9.69 -8.30 2.23
N CYS A 91 9.18 -7.28 1.52
CA CYS A 91 8.33 -6.24 2.10
C CYS A 91 7.23 -5.84 1.12
N ILE A 92 6.00 -5.77 1.63
CA ILE A 92 4.83 -5.34 0.88
C ILE A 92 3.92 -4.48 1.77
N GLN A 93 3.36 -3.39 1.23
CA GLN A 93 2.24 -2.70 1.87
C GLN A 93 0.93 -3.30 1.35
N TYR A 94 0.24 -4.08 2.18
CA TYR A 94 -0.94 -4.82 1.74
C TYR A 94 -1.99 -5.08 2.83
N PHE A 95 -3.13 -5.68 2.43
CA PHE A 95 -4.19 -6.02 3.37
C PHE A 95 -3.73 -7.11 4.34
N ILE A 96 -4.05 -6.96 5.63
CA ILE A 96 -3.70 -7.93 6.67
C ILE A 96 -4.20 -9.35 6.35
N ARG A 97 -5.39 -9.46 5.73
CA ARG A 97 -5.97 -10.75 5.30
C ARG A 97 -5.04 -11.51 4.35
N LEU A 98 -4.34 -10.80 3.46
CA LEU A 98 -3.50 -11.45 2.45
C LEU A 98 -2.13 -11.82 3.01
N LEU A 99 -1.62 -11.05 3.97
CA LEU A 99 -0.45 -11.45 4.76
C LEU A 99 -0.74 -12.73 5.56
N ARG A 100 -1.92 -12.83 6.17
CA ARG A 100 -2.36 -14.05 6.85
C ARG A 100 -2.42 -15.24 5.89
N ASN A 101 -3.07 -15.08 4.72
CA ASN A 101 -3.13 -16.15 3.74
C ASN A 101 -1.73 -16.60 3.26
N ALA A 102 -0.77 -15.67 3.13
CA ALA A 102 0.60 -16.02 2.76
C ALA A 102 1.31 -16.85 3.83
N ALA A 103 1.08 -16.55 5.13
CA ALA A 103 1.56 -17.37 6.24
C ALA A 103 0.89 -18.75 6.28
N ASP A 104 -0.42 -18.82 6.03
CA ASP A 104 -1.15 -20.09 5.98
C ASP A 104 -0.61 -21.01 4.85
N ASP A 105 -0.28 -20.42 3.69
CA ASP A 105 0.31 -21.15 2.55
C ASP A 105 1.80 -21.50 2.76
N ASN A 106 2.49 -20.81 3.66
CA ASN A 106 3.91 -20.98 3.95
C ASN A 106 4.16 -20.99 5.47
N PRO A 107 3.84 -22.09 6.17
CA PRO A 107 3.82 -22.14 7.63
C PRO A 107 5.19 -21.92 8.28
N ASP A 108 6.29 -22.09 7.53
CA ASP A 108 7.65 -21.84 7.99
C ASP A 108 8.07 -20.36 7.88
N TRP A 109 7.24 -19.50 7.30
CA TRP A 109 7.54 -18.07 7.17
C TRP A 109 7.20 -17.31 8.45
N ASP A 110 8.17 -16.60 9.00
CA ASP A 110 7.96 -15.63 10.07
C ASP A 110 7.61 -14.25 9.49
N ILE A 111 6.31 -13.94 9.43
CA ILE A 111 5.79 -12.68 8.87
C ILE A 111 5.53 -11.66 9.99
N ILE A 112 6.28 -10.57 9.98
CA ILE A 112 6.10 -9.43 10.90
C ILE A 112 5.16 -8.40 10.25
N VAL A 113 4.16 -7.94 11.01
CA VAL A 113 3.25 -6.86 10.61
C VAL A 113 3.60 -5.61 11.40
N ASP A 114 3.94 -4.52 10.70
CA ASP A 114 4.29 -3.25 11.32
C ASP A 114 3.82 -2.06 10.48
N PHE A 115 3.87 -0.88 11.08
CA PHE A 115 3.63 0.40 10.43
C PHE A 115 4.86 0.84 9.61
N PRO A 116 4.67 1.65 8.55
CA PRO A 116 5.82 2.26 7.89
C PRO A 116 6.63 3.13 8.86
N PRO A 117 7.91 3.41 8.56
CA PRO A 117 8.78 4.22 9.42
C PRO A 117 8.42 5.70 9.33
N VAL A 118 7.28 6.07 9.91
CA VAL A 118 6.73 7.43 9.97
C VAL A 118 6.49 7.84 11.41
N PRO A 119 6.50 9.15 11.73
CA PRO A 119 6.33 9.63 13.12
C PRO A 119 5.05 9.13 13.80
N ASN A 120 3.94 9.07 13.06
CA ASN A 120 2.64 8.65 13.58
C ASN A 120 2.23 7.30 13.00
N LYS A 121 1.88 6.34 13.86
CA LYS A 121 1.34 5.04 13.45
C LYS A 121 -0.06 5.23 12.86
N VAL A 122 -0.17 5.10 11.54
CA VAL A 122 -1.42 5.30 10.81
C VAL A 122 -1.72 4.10 9.91
N ALA A 123 -3.01 3.82 9.72
CA ALA A 123 -3.48 2.78 8.80
C ALA A 123 -4.68 3.31 8.01
N LEU A 124 -4.82 2.84 6.77
CA LEU A 124 -6.00 3.13 5.96
C LEU A 124 -7.16 2.23 6.40
N GLY A 125 -8.25 2.84 6.87
CA GLY A 125 -9.51 2.14 7.12
C GLY A 125 -10.22 1.80 5.80
N ILE A 126 -10.66 0.54 5.68
CA ILE A 126 -11.44 0.06 4.53
C ILE A 126 -12.65 -0.69 5.07
N MET A 127 -13.83 -0.41 4.52
CA MET A 127 -15.09 -1.02 4.90
C MET A 127 -15.87 -1.43 3.66
N ASP A 128 -16.31 -2.69 3.63
CA ASP A 128 -17.27 -3.19 2.65
C ASP A 128 -18.70 -2.97 3.20
N ILE A 129 -19.59 -2.44 2.36
CA ILE A 129 -20.98 -2.13 2.74
C ILE A 129 -21.92 -2.75 1.70
N PHE A 130 -22.99 -3.38 2.18
CA PHE A 130 -24.07 -3.85 1.30
C PHE A 130 -25.05 -2.70 1.02
N GLY A 131 -25.20 -2.33 -0.25
CA GLY A 131 -26.22 -1.41 -0.72
C GLY A 131 -27.37 -2.17 -1.38
N LEU A 132 -28.61 -1.78 -1.09
CA LEU A 132 -29.80 -2.27 -1.77
C LEU A 132 -30.44 -1.13 -2.55
N PHE A 133 -30.83 -1.38 -3.81
CA PHE A 133 -31.59 -0.39 -4.56
C PHE A 133 -32.95 -0.20 -3.88
N LYS A 134 -33.31 1.06 -3.64
CA LYS A 134 -34.64 1.39 -3.12
C LYS A 134 -35.77 0.96 -4.07
N THR A 135 -35.44 0.71 -5.33
CA THR A 135 -36.36 0.28 -6.39
C THR A 135 -36.37 -1.23 -6.62
N THR A 136 -35.69 -2.03 -5.80
CA THR A 136 -35.76 -3.50 -5.93
C THR A 136 -37.21 -3.95 -5.68
N PRO A 137 -37.90 -4.53 -6.68
CA PRO A 137 -39.27 -4.99 -6.50
C PRO A 137 -39.32 -6.19 -5.54
N GLU A 138 -40.42 -6.33 -4.81
CA GLU A 138 -40.70 -7.54 -4.04
C GLU A 138 -40.74 -8.73 -5.00
N ARG A 139 -40.10 -9.84 -4.61
CA ARG A 139 -40.20 -11.09 -5.40
C ARG A 139 -41.67 -11.55 -5.36
N GLN A 140 -42.24 -11.81 -6.54
CA GLN A 140 -43.51 -12.54 -6.68
C GLN A 140 -43.35 -14.01 -6.34
#